data_AF-A0A3D1H5T4-F1
#
_entry.id   AF-A0A3D1H5T4-F1
#
_cell.length_a   1.000
_cell.length_b   1.000
_cell.length_c   1.000
_cell.angle_alpha   90.00
_cell.angle_beta   90.00
_cell.angle_gamma   90.00
#
_symmetry.space_group_name_H-M   'P 1'
#
loop_
_entity.id
_entity.type
_entity.pdbx_description
1 polymer ?
#
loop_
_entity_poly.entity_id
_entity_poly.type
_entity_poly.pdbx_seq_one_letter_code
_entity_poly.pdbx_strand_id
1 'polypeptide(L)'
;MKDLLLKSIKTVAILAAFFGVVTLNSCKDKEEDPITPALVEDGFYVQGGATAYTDFDVKATLQTAKNEVLQEDRATLLELYVAVKGGSEGFNIVQVAGAERTTWGPGADWASATGGNEEPQVAIQRGAIAVTATKFTVPSDGLYHVVIDTKTGKGAIVPVEWGIIGQATPSGWSGDTKLEASAFSTSSMTFSAKGIQLSAGEWKFRYSGGWKVELDSTEDLGNGAKGVKFNTNFGGTPDMLVPGGNNMATDKSGIYDLSITWTAGEGHKAMITRTGDVPARDYSAVSVGLIGDGVPGNAWDKDDYASTPAKAGDVYTWTFSNVALVATGGFKIRTEGTWDDINLGYDGNIIGGPAAGDIQDAGGNMQVKADGTYDIVFVVDAAAETKSVSFTKK
;
A
#
# COMPACT_ATOMS: atom_id res chain seq x y z
N MET A 1 57.91 -19.90 15.01
CA MET A 1 57.31 -18.57 15.25
C MET A 1 56.57 -18.21 13.98
N LYS A 2 55.25 -18.23 13.85
CA LYS A 2 54.10 -18.57 14.72
C LYS A 2 53.02 -19.00 13.70
N ASP A 3 52.55 -20.23 13.80
CA ASP A 3 51.19 -20.53 14.28
C ASP A 3 50.08 -19.91 13.43
N LEU A 4 49.38 -20.73 12.65
CA LEU A 4 47.93 -20.70 12.72
C LEU A 4 47.39 -22.13 12.71
N LEU A 5 46.97 -22.51 13.92
CA LEU A 5 46.48 -23.80 14.36
C LEU A 5 45.10 -24.12 13.79
N LEU A 6 44.92 -25.41 13.49
CA LEU A 6 43.66 -26.13 13.66
C LEU A 6 42.95 -25.74 14.96
N LYS A 7 41.66 -25.43 14.91
CA LYS A 7 40.70 -25.86 15.93
C LYS A 7 39.26 -25.83 15.40
N SER A 8 38.65 -27.00 15.49
CA SER A 8 37.24 -27.34 15.34
C SER A 8 36.30 -26.45 16.15
N ILE A 9 35.17 -26.03 15.57
CA ILE A 9 33.91 -25.87 16.32
C ILE A 9 32.77 -26.43 15.48
N LYS A 10 31.95 -27.21 16.17
CA LYS A 10 30.82 -28.01 15.74
C LYS A 10 29.71 -27.11 15.17
N THR A 11 29.27 -27.37 13.96
CA THR A 11 28.00 -26.88 13.44
C THR A 11 26.89 -27.73 14.06
N VAL A 12 26.13 -27.16 14.99
CA VAL A 12 24.88 -27.73 15.47
C VAL A 12 23.81 -27.42 14.42
N ALA A 13 23.18 -28.48 13.92
CA ALA A 13 22.04 -28.42 13.02
C ALA A 13 20.80 -27.90 13.76
N ILE A 14 20.04 -27.01 13.12
CA ILE A 14 18.61 -26.85 13.37
C ILE A 14 17.94 -27.13 12.02
N LEU A 15 17.43 -28.36 11.91
CA LEU A 15 16.69 -28.86 10.77
C LEU A 15 15.28 -28.28 10.83
N ALA A 16 14.87 -27.54 9.79
CA ALA A 16 13.49 -27.16 9.58
C ALA A 16 12.64 -28.43 9.41
N ALA A 17 11.73 -28.69 10.34
CA ALA A 17 10.84 -29.84 10.29
C ALA A 17 9.68 -29.55 9.33
N PHE A 18 9.84 -29.91 8.07
CA PHE A 18 8.73 -30.19 7.16
C PHE A 18 8.19 -31.59 7.52
N PHE A 19 7.04 -31.66 8.18
CA PHE A 19 6.35 -32.94 8.40
C PHE A 19 5.46 -33.26 7.19
N GLY A 20 5.88 -34.26 6.43
CA GLY A 20 5.07 -34.88 5.38
C GLY A 20 3.99 -35.77 5.98
N VAL A 21 2.76 -35.57 5.50
CA VAL A 21 1.61 -36.42 5.78
C VAL A 21 1.86 -37.81 5.18
N VAL A 22 2.02 -38.82 6.04
CA VAL A 22 1.99 -40.24 5.64
C VAL A 22 0.64 -40.81 6.04
N THR A 23 -0.25 -41.03 5.07
CA THR A 23 -1.49 -41.79 5.27
C THR A 23 -1.19 -43.28 5.09
N LEU A 24 -1.16 -44.04 6.18
CA LEU A 24 -1.21 -45.51 6.13
C LEU A 24 -2.68 -45.94 6.22
N ASN A 25 -3.23 -46.39 5.09
CA ASN A 25 -4.49 -47.12 5.04
C ASN A 25 -4.26 -48.57 5.50
N SER A 26 -4.88 -48.97 6.60
CA SER A 26 -5.12 -50.38 6.93
C SER A 26 -6.56 -50.53 7.39
N CYS A 27 -7.36 -51.30 6.65
CA CYS A 27 -8.74 -51.62 7.00
C CYS A 27 -8.82 -52.86 7.91
N LYS A 28 -9.86 -52.83 8.78
CA LYS A 28 -10.47 -53.87 9.64
C LYS A 28 -9.97 -53.84 11.08
N ASP A 29 -10.80 -53.68 12.12
CA ASP A 29 -12.22 -53.98 12.32
C ASP A 29 -12.97 -52.84 13.04
N LYS A 30 -14.31 -52.83 12.92
CA LYS A 30 -15.21 -51.84 13.57
C LYS A 30 -15.32 -52.11 15.07
N GLU A 31 -14.39 -51.57 15.85
CA GLU A 31 -14.68 -51.16 17.22
C GLU A 31 -15.15 -49.70 17.17
N GLU A 32 -16.11 -49.30 18.01
CA GLU A 32 -16.43 -47.89 18.17
C GLU A 32 -15.17 -47.20 18.69
N ASP A 33 -14.45 -46.53 17.78
CA ASP A 33 -13.26 -45.77 18.14
C ASP A 33 -13.64 -44.88 19.33
N PRO A 34 -12.95 -44.98 20.48
CA PRO A 34 -13.13 -44.00 21.54
C PRO A 34 -12.92 -42.64 20.88
N ILE A 35 -13.91 -41.74 20.98
CA ILE A 35 -13.84 -40.37 20.44
C ILE A 35 -12.48 -39.84 20.87
N THR A 36 -11.52 -39.88 19.95
CA THR A 36 -10.17 -39.42 20.26
C THR A 36 -10.37 -37.92 20.35
N PRO A 37 -10.15 -37.29 21.53
CA PRO A 37 -10.34 -35.86 21.65
C PRO A 37 -9.57 -35.22 20.50
N ALA A 38 -10.23 -34.36 19.72
CA ALA A 38 -9.55 -33.66 18.64
C ALA A 38 -8.26 -33.06 19.21
N LEU A 39 -7.12 -33.48 18.68
CA LEU A 39 -5.83 -33.08 19.21
C LEU A 39 -5.70 -31.57 18.97
N VAL A 40 -5.69 -30.79 20.05
CA VAL A 40 -5.48 -29.34 19.97
C VAL A 40 -3.98 -29.11 19.98
N GLU A 41 -3.48 -28.48 18.92
CA GLU A 41 -2.06 -28.17 18.79
C GLU A 41 -1.62 -27.07 19.76
N ASP A 42 -0.34 -27.08 20.13
CA ASP A 42 0.26 -26.01 20.94
C ASP A 42 0.21 -24.68 20.20
N GLY A 43 -0.10 -23.61 20.92
CA GLY A 43 -0.25 -22.28 20.31
C GLY A 43 -1.08 -21.33 21.15
N PHE A 44 -1.41 -20.18 20.57
CA PHE A 44 -2.26 -19.16 21.16
C PHE A 44 -3.51 -19.01 20.30
N TYR A 45 -4.70 -19.10 20.91
CA TYR A 45 -5.97 -19.11 20.21
C TYR A 45 -6.87 -17.98 20.68
N VAL A 46 -7.52 -17.27 19.76
CA VAL A 46 -8.66 -16.43 20.11
C VAL A 46 -9.87 -17.32 20.40
N GLN A 47 -10.48 -17.19 21.57
CA GLN A 47 -11.68 -17.95 21.94
C GLN A 47 -12.69 -17.05 22.68
N GLY A 48 -13.94 -17.06 22.25
CA GLY A 48 -15.03 -16.40 22.98
C GLY A 48 -16.29 -16.15 22.15
N GLY A 49 -17.38 -15.89 22.87
CA GLY A 49 -18.73 -15.73 22.30
C GLY A 49 -18.92 -14.50 21.41
N ALA A 50 -17.98 -13.54 21.44
CA ALA A 50 -17.98 -12.43 20.49
C ALA A 50 -17.39 -12.80 19.11
N THR A 51 -16.80 -13.98 18.94
CA THR A 51 -16.15 -14.41 17.68
C THR A 51 -16.85 -15.64 17.10
N ALA A 52 -16.41 -16.09 15.92
CA ALA A 52 -16.83 -17.40 15.37
C ALA A 52 -16.31 -18.60 16.19
N TYR A 53 -15.40 -18.37 17.14
CA TYR A 53 -14.60 -19.41 17.79
C TYR A 53 -14.98 -19.55 19.27
N THR A 54 -16.04 -20.32 19.55
CA THR A 54 -16.44 -20.63 20.93
C THR A 54 -15.58 -21.71 21.59
N ASP A 55 -14.91 -22.53 20.77
CA ASP A 55 -14.01 -23.62 21.15
C ASP A 55 -12.69 -23.52 20.36
N PHE A 56 -11.74 -24.43 20.63
CA PHE A 56 -10.47 -24.47 19.88
C PHE A 56 -10.72 -24.76 18.40
N ASP A 57 -10.25 -23.83 17.56
CA ASP A 57 -10.24 -23.94 16.10
C ASP A 57 -8.87 -23.48 15.61
N VAL A 58 -8.22 -24.27 14.76
CA VAL A 58 -6.93 -23.91 14.15
C VAL A 58 -6.98 -22.58 13.40
N LYS A 59 -8.16 -22.19 12.88
CA LYS A 59 -8.38 -20.89 12.21
C LYS A 59 -8.31 -19.68 13.17
N ALA A 60 -8.39 -19.94 14.48
CA ALA A 60 -8.28 -18.92 15.51
C ALA A 60 -6.87 -18.81 16.11
N THR A 61 -5.90 -19.57 15.57
CA THR A 61 -4.52 -19.57 16.06
C THR A 61 -3.79 -18.31 15.63
N LEU A 62 -3.24 -17.55 16.58
CA LEU A 62 -2.38 -16.41 16.28
C LEU A 62 -1.09 -16.89 15.58
N GLN A 63 -0.69 -16.16 14.55
CA GLN A 63 0.46 -16.48 13.71
C GLN A 63 1.61 -15.50 13.97
N THR A 64 2.84 -15.90 13.65
CA THR A 64 4.00 -14.99 13.78
C THR A 64 3.84 -13.77 12.88
N ALA A 65 4.09 -12.59 13.44
CA ALA A 65 4.07 -11.32 12.74
C ALA A 65 5.49 -10.78 12.48
N LYS A 66 5.59 -9.85 11.53
CA LYS A 66 6.79 -9.04 11.33
C LYS A 66 6.88 -7.94 12.39
N ASN A 67 8.03 -7.85 13.06
CA ASN A 67 8.34 -6.65 13.82
C ASN A 67 8.71 -5.53 12.84
N GLU A 68 7.88 -4.49 12.76
CA GLU A 68 8.02 -3.39 11.80
C GLU A 68 9.38 -2.68 11.91
N VAL A 69 9.99 -2.68 13.10
CA VAL A 69 11.30 -2.05 13.33
C VAL A 69 12.40 -2.64 12.43
N LEU A 70 12.39 -3.96 12.24
CA LEU A 70 13.40 -4.67 11.43
C LEU A 70 12.81 -5.24 10.13
N GLN A 71 11.48 -5.23 9.97
CA GLN A 71 10.73 -5.92 8.90
C GLN A 71 10.97 -7.44 8.82
N GLU A 72 11.39 -8.02 9.95
CA GLU A 72 11.67 -9.44 10.13
C GLU A 72 10.64 -10.09 11.04
N ASP A 73 10.39 -11.39 10.81
CA ASP A 73 9.46 -12.17 11.62
C ASP A 73 10.01 -12.27 13.06
N ARG A 74 9.16 -11.99 14.04
CA ARG A 74 9.50 -12.08 15.47
C ARG A 74 8.64 -13.16 16.11
N ALA A 75 9.25 -14.30 16.44
CA ALA A 75 8.53 -15.48 16.96
C ALA A 75 7.66 -15.21 18.20
N THR A 76 7.97 -14.19 19.00
CA THR A 76 7.18 -13.83 20.19
C THR A 76 6.03 -12.89 19.88
N LEU A 77 6.04 -12.22 18.73
CA LEU A 77 5.01 -11.30 18.26
C LEU A 77 4.03 -12.09 17.39
N LEU A 78 2.81 -12.24 17.89
CA LEU A 78 1.77 -13.08 17.32
C LEU A 78 0.55 -12.24 16.98
N GLU A 79 -0.03 -12.44 15.81
CA GLU A 79 -1.17 -11.68 15.31
C GLU A 79 -2.30 -12.56 14.75
N LEU A 80 -3.52 -12.03 14.78
CA LEU A 80 -4.68 -12.57 14.10
C LEU A 80 -5.63 -11.44 13.70
N TYR A 81 -6.12 -11.48 12.47
CA TYR A 81 -7.29 -10.71 12.07
C TYR A 81 -8.54 -11.54 12.34
N VAL A 82 -9.49 -10.99 13.10
CA VAL A 82 -10.70 -11.68 13.52
C VAL A 82 -11.89 -10.73 13.57
N ALA A 83 -13.04 -11.17 13.07
CA ALA A 83 -14.29 -10.46 13.22
C ALA A 83 -14.84 -10.66 14.65
N VAL A 84 -15.16 -9.56 15.33
CA VAL A 84 -15.60 -9.54 16.73
C VAL A 84 -16.90 -8.76 16.82
N LYS A 85 -17.89 -9.34 17.50
CA LYS A 85 -19.14 -8.68 17.88
C LYS A 85 -18.91 -7.76 19.07
N GLY A 86 -19.43 -6.54 19.00
CA GLY A 86 -19.37 -5.58 20.09
C GLY A 86 -20.17 -6.03 21.32
N GLY A 87 -19.75 -5.55 22.50
CA GLY A 87 -20.44 -5.76 23.76
C GLY A 87 -19.73 -6.72 24.72
N SER A 88 -20.49 -7.28 25.67
CA SER A 88 -19.95 -7.98 26.85
C SER A 88 -19.55 -9.43 26.62
N GLU A 89 -19.93 -10.05 25.51
CA GLU A 89 -19.63 -11.47 25.25
C GLU A 89 -18.13 -11.73 25.14
N GLY A 90 -17.39 -10.79 24.54
CA GLY A 90 -15.93 -10.75 24.50
C GLY A 90 -15.20 -12.01 24.01
N PHE A 91 -13.88 -11.98 24.16
CA PHE A 91 -13.01 -13.13 23.92
C PHE A 91 -11.78 -13.11 24.85
N ASN A 92 -11.10 -14.24 24.93
CA ASN A 92 -9.79 -14.38 25.56
C ASN A 92 -8.78 -14.91 24.55
N ILE A 93 -7.50 -14.81 24.91
CA ILE A 93 -6.44 -15.55 24.23
C ILE A 93 -6.11 -16.76 25.10
N VAL A 94 -6.24 -17.97 24.57
CA VAL A 94 -5.97 -19.21 25.30
C VAL A 94 -4.70 -19.83 24.77
N GLN A 95 -3.70 -19.96 25.64
CA GLN A 95 -2.47 -20.66 25.35
C GLN A 95 -2.65 -22.17 25.60
N VAL A 96 -2.21 -22.96 24.63
CA VAL A 96 -2.17 -24.43 24.66
C VAL A 96 -0.71 -24.85 24.73
N ALA A 97 -0.35 -25.62 25.75
CA ALA A 97 0.97 -26.24 25.90
C ALA A 97 0.81 -27.68 26.42
N GLY A 98 0.79 -28.64 25.49
CA GLY A 98 0.42 -30.03 25.75
C GLY A 98 -0.99 -30.13 26.34
N ALA A 99 -1.08 -30.59 27.59
CA ALA A 99 -2.36 -30.67 28.32
C ALA A 99 -2.72 -29.36 29.07
N GLU A 100 -1.76 -28.45 29.25
CA GLU A 100 -1.99 -27.20 29.98
C GLU A 100 -2.76 -26.19 29.12
N ARG A 101 -3.66 -25.44 29.78
CA ARG A 101 -4.44 -24.36 29.18
C ARG A 101 -4.32 -23.13 30.06
N THR A 102 -3.86 -22.02 29.49
CA THR A 102 -3.72 -20.74 30.20
C THR A 102 -4.54 -19.67 29.50
N THR A 103 -5.48 -19.07 30.22
CA THR A 103 -6.34 -18.01 29.70
C THR A 103 -5.76 -16.64 29.98
N TRP A 104 -5.61 -15.85 28.92
CA TRP A 104 -5.09 -14.48 28.95
C TRP A 104 -6.20 -13.48 28.61
N GLY A 105 -6.22 -12.39 29.36
CA GLY A 105 -7.14 -11.27 29.22
C GLY A 105 -6.44 -9.92 29.42
N PRO A 106 -7.20 -8.82 29.49
CA PRO A 106 -6.64 -7.49 29.67
C PRO A 106 -5.99 -7.36 31.06
N GLY A 107 -4.76 -6.82 31.08
CA GLY A 107 -4.04 -6.46 32.29
C GLY A 107 -4.53 -5.14 32.91
N ALA A 108 -3.89 -4.76 34.02
CA ALA A 108 -4.32 -3.59 34.81
C ALA A 108 -4.17 -2.24 34.07
N ASP A 109 -3.23 -2.14 33.14
CA ASP A 109 -2.95 -0.96 32.32
C ASP A 109 -3.62 -1.01 30.93
N TRP A 110 -4.46 -2.02 30.67
CA TRP A 110 -5.18 -2.14 29.40
C TRP A 110 -6.12 -0.95 29.21
N ALA A 111 -5.84 -0.14 28.19
CA ALA A 111 -6.54 1.11 27.96
C ALA A 111 -6.87 1.32 26.49
N SER A 112 -7.91 2.12 26.24
CA SER A 112 -8.32 2.55 24.90
C SER A 112 -7.90 3.99 24.68
N ALA A 113 -7.15 4.27 23.62
CA ALA A 113 -6.75 5.62 23.24
C ALA A 113 -6.63 5.74 21.72
N THR A 114 -6.81 6.94 21.18
CA THR A 114 -6.55 7.21 19.76
C THR A 114 -5.08 6.95 19.44
N GLY A 115 -4.79 6.32 18.30
CA GLY A 115 -3.43 6.10 17.83
C GLY A 115 -2.64 7.39 17.67
N GLY A 116 -1.34 7.31 17.95
CA GLY A 116 -0.39 8.42 17.80
C GLY A 116 0.10 8.62 16.37
N ASN A 117 1.27 9.23 16.25
CA ASN A 117 1.92 9.47 14.96
C ASN A 117 2.22 8.14 14.25
N GLU A 118 1.87 8.07 12.96
CA GLU A 118 1.95 6.86 12.12
C GLU A 118 1.08 5.68 12.58
N GLU A 119 0.31 5.81 13.65
CA GLU A 119 -0.62 4.78 14.09
C GLU A 119 -2.01 4.95 13.45
N PRO A 120 -2.82 3.87 13.42
CA PRO A 120 -4.23 3.96 13.05
C PRO A 120 -4.94 5.07 13.82
N GLN A 121 -5.59 5.99 13.10
CA GLN A 121 -6.33 7.14 13.64
C GLN A 121 -7.73 6.71 14.14
N VAL A 122 -7.73 5.66 14.95
CA VAL A 122 -8.88 5.06 15.63
C VAL A 122 -8.52 4.77 17.08
N ALA A 123 -9.52 4.45 17.90
CA ALA A 123 -9.27 3.99 19.26
C ALA A 123 -8.63 2.60 19.25
N ILE A 124 -7.37 2.53 19.69
CA ILE A 124 -6.61 1.31 19.87
C ILE A 124 -6.72 0.90 21.33
N GLN A 125 -7.13 -0.35 21.59
CA GLN A 125 -7.00 -0.94 22.91
C GLN A 125 -5.64 -1.61 23.03
N ARG A 126 -4.83 -1.26 24.03
CA ARG A 126 -3.52 -1.89 24.26
C ARG A 126 -3.08 -1.79 25.71
N GLY A 127 -2.13 -2.64 26.09
CA GLY A 127 -1.53 -2.68 27.43
C GLY A 127 -0.91 -4.04 27.72
N ALA A 128 -0.62 -4.32 28.98
CA ALA A 128 -0.23 -5.65 29.41
C ALA A 128 -1.37 -6.66 29.25
N ILE A 129 -1.01 -7.91 28.98
CA ILE A 129 -1.91 -9.05 29.11
C ILE A 129 -1.66 -9.75 30.45
N ALA A 130 -2.70 -10.34 31.03
CA ALA A 130 -2.60 -11.03 32.32
C ALA A 130 -3.31 -12.39 32.27
N VAL A 131 -2.87 -13.32 33.11
CA VAL A 131 -3.60 -14.58 33.33
C VAL A 131 -4.89 -14.25 34.07
N THR A 132 -6.02 -14.32 33.38
CA THR A 132 -7.33 -13.96 33.92
C THR A 132 -8.46 -14.53 33.06
N ALA A 133 -9.62 -14.73 33.67
CA ALA A 133 -10.87 -15.04 32.96
C ALA A 133 -11.60 -13.78 32.48
N THR A 134 -11.11 -12.58 32.81
CA THR A 134 -11.66 -11.33 32.26
C THR A 134 -11.46 -11.32 30.76
N LYS A 135 -12.53 -11.04 30.01
CA LYS A 135 -12.52 -11.03 28.55
C LYS A 135 -12.08 -9.68 28.01
N PHE A 136 -11.39 -9.71 26.87
CA PHE A 136 -11.30 -8.56 25.99
C PHE A 136 -12.69 -8.27 25.39
N THR A 137 -13.05 -6.99 25.29
CA THR A 137 -14.32 -6.55 24.69
C THR A 137 -14.06 -5.38 23.75
N VAL A 138 -14.84 -5.31 22.69
CA VAL A 138 -14.76 -4.23 21.70
C VAL A 138 -16.07 -3.43 21.67
N PRO A 139 -16.03 -2.14 21.33
CA PRO A 139 -17.21 -1.28 21.42
C PRO A 139 -18.24 -1.52 20.30
N SER A 140 -17.85 -2.13 19.18
CA SER A 140 -18.68 -2.26 17.98
C SER A 140 -18.39 -3.57 17.26
N ASP A 141 -19.34 -4.01 16.44
CA ASP A 141 -19.12 -5.11 15.50
C ASP A 141 -18.10 -4.68 14.44
N GLY A 142 -17.13 -5.54 14.11
CA GLY A 142 -16.15 -5.23 13.06
C GLY A 142 -15.03 -6.25 12.92
N LEU A 143 -14.14 -5.98 11.97
CA LEU A 143 -12.87 -6.69 11.84
C LEU A 143 -11.85 -6.03 12.77
N TYR A 144 -11.13 -6.85 13.53
CA TYR A 144 -10.09 -6.41 14.45
C TYR A 144 -8.77 -7.11 14.17
N HIS A 145 -7.68 -6.37 14.30
CA HIS A 145 -6.32 -6.90 14.34
C HIS A 145 -5.91 -7.10 15.80
N VAL A 146 -5.80 -8.35 16.23
CA VAL A 146 -5.43 -8.77 17.58
C VAL A 146 -3.96 -9.18 17.58
N VAL A 147 -3.14 -8.54 18.40
CA VAL A 147 -1.69 -8.77 18.44
C VAL A 147 -1.23 -8.91 19.89
N ILE A 148 -0.34 -9.86 20.15
CA ILE A 148 0.37 -9.99 21.44
C ILE A 148 1.87 -10.16 21.19
N ASP A 149 2.70 -9.68 22.12
CA ASP A 149 4.10 -10.08 22.21
C ASP A 149 4.34 -10.81 23.53
N THR A 150 4.63 -12.10 23.44
CA THR A 150 4.78 -13.01 24.59
C THR A 150 6.03 -12.74 25.42
N LYS A 151 7.03 -12.03 24.87
CA LYS A 151 8.24 -11.65 25.59
C LYS A 151 8.04 -10.41 26.46
N THR A 152 7.38 -9.39 25.92
CA THR A 152 7.07 -8.15 26.65
C THR A 152 5.80 -8.26 27.50
N GLY A 153 4.94 -9.26 27.23
CA GLY A 153 3.67 -9.45 27.93
C GLY A 153 2.64 -8.38 27.60
N LYS A 154 2.71 -7.81 26.39
CA LYS A 154 1.83 -6.72 25.93
C LYS A 154 1.01 -7.15 24.72
N GLY A 155 -0.11 -6.49 24.49
CA GLY A 155 -0.93 -6.71 23.31
C GLY A 155 -1.73 -5.49 22.88
N ALA A 156 -2.37 -5.61 21.73
CA ALA A 156 -3.28 -4.62 21.17
C ALA A 156 -4.46 -5.27 20.44
N ILE A 157 -5.60 -4.58 20.44
CA ILE A 157 -6.78 -4.87 19.63
C ILE A 157 -7.10 -3.59 18.86
N VAL A 158 -7.00 -3.66 17.53
CA VAL A 158 -7.13 -2.51 16.65
C VAL A 158 -8.31 -2.70 15.70
N PRO A 159 -9.28 -1.77 15.64
CA PRO A 159 -10.32 -1.79 14.60
C PRO A 159 -9.70 -1.65 13.21
N VAL A 160 -10.17 -2.44 12.25
CA VAL A 160 -9.64 -2.43 10.88
C VAL A 160 -10.66 -1.78 9.94
N GLU A 161 -10.32 -0.59 9.44
CA GLU A 161 -11.03 0.07 8.34
C GLU A 161 -10.06 0.28 7.17
N TRP A 162 -10.17 -0.55 6.14
CA TRP A 162 -9.25 -0.50 5.00
C TRP A 162 -9.43 0.74 4.12
N GLY A 163 -8.29 1.25 3.65
CA GLY A 163 -8.18 2.25 2.59
C GLY A 163 -7.03 1.91 1.65
N ILE A 164 -6.91 2.68 0.57
CA ILE A 164 -5.73 2.69 -0.31
C ILE A 164 -5.04 4.04 -0.25
N ILE A 165 -3.72 4.05 -0.35
CA ILE A 165 -2.89 5.26 -0.32
C ILE A 165 -1.73 5.14 -1.31
N GLY A 166 -1.35 6.24 -1.94
CA GLY A 166 -0.17 6.28 -2.78
C GLY A 166 -0.23 7.34 -3.86
N GLN A 167 0.86 7.54 -4.59
CA GLN A 167 0.92 8.46 -5.73
C GLN A 167 -0.16 8.17 -6.79
N ALA A 168 -0.58 6.91 -6.93
CA ALA A 168 -1.66 6.54 -7.84
C ALA A 168 -3.06 6.98 -7.35
N THR A 169 -3.27 7.19 -6.05
CA THR A 169 -4.61 7.40 -5.47
C THR A 169 -5.01 8.89 -5.49
N PRO A 170 -6.32 9.22 -5.43
CA PRO A 170 -6.81 10.61 -5.48
C PRO A 170 -6.17 11.58 -4.47
N SER A 171 -5.74 11.08 -3.31
CA SER A 171 -5.14 11.90 -2.24
C SER A 171 -3.62 11.79 -2.17
N GLY A 172 -2.99 11.08 -3.10
CA GLY A 172 -1.54 10.84 -3.05
C GLY A 172 -1.13 10.12 -1.76
N TRP A 173 0.05 10.47 -1.24
CA TRP A 173 0.53 10.02 0.07
C TRP A 173 0.01 10.85 1.25
N SER A 174 -0.90 11.82 1.00
CA SER A 174 -1.40 12.73 2.03
C SER A 174 -2.61 12.17 2.80
N GLY A 175 -3.26 11.13 2.29
CA GLY A 175 -4.42 10.54 2.95
C GLY A 175 -4.93 9.26 2.25
N ASP A 176 -5.69 8.47 3.00
CA ASP A 176 -6.28 7.25 2.48
C ASP A 176 -7.55 7.56 1.67
N THR A 177 -7.71 6.89 0.54
CA THR A 177 -9.02 6.69 -0.09
C THR A 177 -9.70 5.53 0.62
N LYS A 178 -10.76 5.82 1.38
CA LYS A 178 -11.48 4.84 2.20
C LYS A 178 -12.19 3.79 1.34
N LEU A 179 -12.19 2.55 1.80
CA LEU A 179 -13.00 1.46 1.25
C LEU A 179 -14.22 1.23 2.15
N GLU A 180 -15.37 0.97 1.53
CA GLU A 180 -16.61 0.70 2.24
C GLU A 180 -16.68 -0.76 2.69
N ALA A 181 -16.94 -0.97 3.97
CA ALA A 181 -17.08 -2.30 4.56
C ALA A 181 -18.43 -2.93 4.18
N SER A 182 -18.42 -4.25 3.99
CA SER A 182 -19.63 -5.07 3.91
C SER A 182 -20.37 -5.09 5.24
N ALA A 183 -21.59 -5.63 5.24
CA ALA A 183 -22.27 -5.99 6.48
C ALA A 183 -21.37 -6.93 7.32
N PHE A 184 -21.47 -6.78 8.65
CA PHE A 184 -20.70 -7.60 9.58
C PHE A 184 -21.01 -9.09 9.40
N SER A 185 -19.95 -9.89 9.38
CA SER A 185 -20.03 -11.34 9.38
C SER A 185 -18.78 -11.89 10.08
N THR A 186 -18.99 -12.90 10.92
CA THR A 186 -17.91 -13.55 11.68
C THR A 186 -17.05 -14.47 10.81
N SER A 187 -17.48 -14.79 9.58
CA SER A 187 -16.75 -15.67 8.66
C SER A 187 -16.01 -14.94 7.56
N SER A 188 -16.46 -13.76 7.15
CA SER A 188 -15.84 -12.98 6.08
C SER A 188 -16.29 -11.53 6.10
N MET A 189 -15.39 -10.60 5.79
CA MET A 189 -15.70 -9.17 5.62
C MET A 189 -14.95 -8.64 4.40
N THR A 190 -15.65 -7.93 3.53
CA THR A 190 -15.08 -7.30 2.33
C THR A 190 -15.10 -5.79 2.47
N PHE A 191 -14.01 -5.14 2.11
CA PHE A 191 -13.91 -3.68 2.02
C PHE A 191 -13.69 -3.34 0.55
N SER A 192 -14.51 -2.47 -0.02
CA SER A 192 -14.46 -2.20 -1.46
C SER A 192 -14.80 -0.75 -1.82
N ALA A 193 -14.30 -0.33 -2.98
CA ALA A 193 -14.74 0.88 -3.64
C ALA A 193 -14.78 0.64 -5.16
N LYS A 194 -15.74 1.28 -5.82
CA LYS A 194 -15.96 1.15 -7.27
C LYS A 194 -15.76 2.49 -7.94
N GLY A 195 -15.33 2.46 -9.19
CA GLY A 195 -15.20 3.66 -9.99
C GLY A 195 -14.07 4.62 -9.52
N ILE A 196 -13.06 4.12 -8.81
CA ILE A 196 -11.97 4.94 -8.30
C ILE A 196 -11.05 5.33 -9.46
N GLN A 197 -10.71 6.60 -9.57
CA GLN A 197 -9.66 7.05 -10.50
C GLN A 197 -8.29 6.77 -9.88
N LEU A 198 -7.52 5.89 -10.51
CA LEU A 198 -6.10 5.72 -10.19
C LEU A 198 -5.27 6.19 -11.38
N SER A 199 -4.20 6.94 -11.12
CA SER A 199 -3.18 7.25 -12.13
C SER A 199 -2.19 6.09 -12.28
N ALA A 200 -1.30 6.15 -13.27
CA ALA A 200 -0.12 5.29 -13.26
C ALA A 200 0.78 5.67 -12.07
N GLY A 201 1.16 4.70 -11.24
CA GLY A 201 1.93 4.99 -10.06
C GLY A 201 1.86 3.99 -8.92
N GLU A 202 2.54 4.31 -7.84
CA GLU A 202 2.65 3.46 -6.65
C GLU A 202 1.49 3.65 -5.66
N TRP A 203 1.09 2.57 -4.99
CA TRP A 203 0.07 2.57 -3.93
C TRP A 203 0.16 1.34 -3.00
N LYS A 204 -0.54 1.38 -1.86
CA LYS A 204 -0.64 0.30 -0.86
C LYS A 204 -2.03 0.27 -0.22
N PHE A 205 -2.36 -0.86 0.41
CA PHE A 205 -3.46 -0.90 1.38
C PHE A 205 -2.96 -0.41 2.74
N ARG A 206 -3.76 0.40 3.39
CA ARG A 206 -3.49 0.92 4.73
C ARG A 206 -4.81 0.99 5.48
N TYR A 207 -4.88 0.47 6.70
CA TYR A 207 -6.10 0.63 7.48
C TYR A 207 -6.01 1.83 8.41
N SER A 208 -7.10 2.59 8.44
CA SER A 208 -7.34 3.70 9.36
C SER A 208 -6.21 4.75 9.40
N GLY A 209 -5.52 5.01 8.29
CA GLY A 209 -4.48 6.04 8.21
C GLY A 209 -3.15 5.71 8.90
N GLY A 210 -2.97 4.50 9.44
CA GLY A 210 -1.77 4.11 10.18
C GLY A 210 -0.81 3.24 9.38
N TRP A 211 0.50 3.42 9.56
CA TRP A 211 1.53 2.51 9.05
C TRP A 211 1.82 1.35 9.99
N LYS A 212 1.74 1.59 11.31
CA LYS A 212 2.13 0.64 12.34
C LYS A 212 1.48 0.91 13.69
N VAL A 213 1.56 -0.04 14.60
CA VAL A 213 1.21 0.16 16.02
C VAL A 213 2.37 -0.23 16.90
N GLU A 214 2.68 0.60 17.88
CA GLU A 214 3.73 0.35 18.87
C GLU A 214 3.17 -0.37 20.11
N LEU A 215 3.74 -1.54 20.43
CA LEU A 215 3.45 -2.28 21.67
C LEU A 215 4.47 -1.96 22.76
N ASP A 216 5.74 -1.83 22.38
CA ASP A 216 6.83 -1.54 23.29
C ASP A 216 7.89 -0.67 22.59
N SER A 217 8.45 0.31 23.28
CA SER A 217 9.49 1.21 22.74
C SER A 217 10.89 0.91 23.28
N THR A 218 11.01 -0.03 24.22
CA THR A 218 12.20 -0.25 25.05
C THR A 218 12.92 -1.56 24.79
N GLU A 219 12.21 -2.57 24.29
CA GLU A 219 12.75 -3.88 23.93
C GLU A 219 13.99 -3.75 23.05
N ASP A 220 15.10 -4.33 23.48
CA ASP A 220 16.36 -4.29 22.73
C ASP A 220 16.36 -5.36 21.64
N LEU A 221 16.52 -4.92 20.39
CA LEU A 221 16.62 -5.79 19.22
C LEU A 221 18.07 -6.00 18.76
N GLY A 222 19.04 -5.42 19.47
CA GLY A 222 20.44 -5.43 19.10
C GLY A 222 20.79 -4.35 18.06
N ASN A 223 22.09 -4.12 17.89
CA ASN A 223 22.64 -3.11 16.96
C ASN A 223 22.04 -1.69 17.11
N GLY A 224 21.57 -1.36 18.31
CA GLY A 224 20.95 -0.06 18.62
C GLY A 224 19.47 0.06 18.21
N ALA A 225 18.88 -0.96 17.57
CA ALA A 225 17.45 -1.00 17.27
C ALA A 225 16.63 -1.37 18.52
N LYS A 226 15.49 -0.71 18.70
CA LYS A 226 14.58 -0.95 19.83
C LYS A 226 13.12 -0.92 19.43
N GLY A 227 12.33 -1.66 20.20
CA GLY A 227 10.87 -1.64 20.18
C GLY A 227 10.23 -2.86 19.53
N VAL A 228 8.92 -2.96 19.74
CA VAL A 228 8.04 -3.98 19.17
C VAL A 228 6.89 -3.26 18.52
N LYS A 229 6.82 -3.35 17.19
CA LYS A 229 5.81 -2.71 16.35
C LYS A 229 5.26 -3.71 15.36
N PHE A 230 3.99 -3.59 14.99
CA PHE A 230 3.40 -4.41 13.92
C PHE A 230 2.84 -3.53 12.81
N ASN A 231 2.87 -4.03 11.58
CA ASN A 231 2.43 -3.31 10.40
C ASN A 231 0.88 -3.24 10.35
N THR A 232 0.36 -2.10 9.88
CA THR A 232 -1.09 -1.88 9.66
C THR A 232 -1.40 -1.60 8.19
N ASN A 233 -0.55 -2.10 7.31
CA ASN A 233 -0.57 -1.86 5.88
C ASN A 233 -0.11 -3.11 5.12
N PHE A 234 -0.61 -3.29 3.90
CA PHE A 234 -0.16 -4.32 2.98
C PHE A 234 0.41 -3.71 1.70
N GLY A 235 1.58 -4.23 1.33
CA GLY A 235 2.20 -4.05 0.01
C GLY A 235 2.29 -5.39 -0.73
N GLY A 236 3.20 -5.49 -1.70
CA GLY A 236 3.44 -6.70 -2.48
C GLY A 236 2.63 -6.70 -3.78
N THR A 237 1.77 -7.69 -3.97
CA THR A 237 0.84 -7.76 -5.11
C THR A 237 -0.56 -8.09 -4.61
N PRO A 238 -1.63 -7.79 -5.38
CA PRO A 238 -2.99 -8.14 -4.97
C PRO A 238 -3.19 -9.64 -4.63
N ASP A 239 -2.46 -10.52 -5.32
CA ASP A 239 -2.49 -11.98 -5.09
C ASP A 239 -1.58 -12.44 -3.93
N MET A 240 -0.62 -11.61 -3.53
CA MET A 240 0.33 -11.88 -2.45
C MET A 240 0.57 -10.62 -1.61
N LEU A 241 -0.35 -10.38 -0.69
CA LEU A 241 -0.26 -9.28 0.28
C LEU A 241 0.84 -9.57 1.30
N VAL A 242 1.70 -8.58 1.53
CA VAL A 242 2.80 -8.66 2.50
C VAL A 242 2.67 -7.54 3.52
N PRO A 243 2.54 -7.83 4.84
CA PRO A 243 2.52 -6.79 5.87
C PRO A 243 3.79 -5.94 5.79
N GLY A 244 3.65 -4.62 5.66
CA GLY A 244 4.79 -3.71 5.50
C GLY A 244 5.52 -3.82 4.15
N GLY A 245 5.03 -4.64 3.22
CA GLY A 245 5.72 -4.93 1.94
C GLY A 245 5.88 -3.73 1.02
N ASN A 246 6.63 -3.91 -0.07
CA ASN A 246 6.88 -2.87 -1.09
C ASN A 246 5.58 -2.33 -1.69
N ASN A 247 5.63 -1.11 -2.23
CA ASN A 247 4.50 -0.50 -2.92
C ASN A 247 4.02 -1.38 -4.08
N MET A 248 2.70 -1.46 -4.25
CA MET A 248 2.06 -1.96 -5.47
C MET A 248 2.07 -0.85 -6.53
N ALA A 249 1.86 -1.19 -7.80
CA ALA A 249 1.78 -0.20 -8.87
C ALA A 249 0.61 -0.45 -9.82
N THR A 250 0.05 0.63 -10.34
CA THR A 250 -0.81 0.64 -11.53
C THR A 250 0.01 1.11 -12.73
N ASP A 251 0.02 0.33 -13.81
CA ASP A 251 0.81 0.66 -15.01
C ASP A 251 0.15 1.75 -15.87
N LYS A 252 -1.17 1.89 -15.78
CA LYS A 252 -1.94 2.85 -16.56
C LYS A 252 -2.99 3.54 -15.70
N SER A 253 -3.18 4.83 -15.93
CA SER A 253 -4.32 5.56 -15.39
C SER A 253 -5.64 4.91 -15.83
N GLY A 254 -6.67 4.97 -15.00
CA GLY A 254 -7.96 4.38 -15.32
C GLY A 254 -8.98 4.50 -14.20
N ILE A 255 -10.18 4.00 -14.49
CA ILE A 255 -11.22 3.74 -13.51
C ILE A 255 -11.04 2.31 -13.02
N TYR A 256 -11.01 2.13 -11.69
CA TYR A 256 -10.77 0.84 -11.04
C TYR A 256 -11.84 0.53 -10.00
N ASP A 257 -12.23 -0.74 -9.98
CA ASP A 257 -12.95 -1.35 -8.86
C ASP A 257 -11.92 -2.13 -8.02
N LEU A 258 -11.93 -1.90 -6.71
CA LEU A 258 -10.93 -2.44 -5.79
C LEU A 258 -11.60 -3.01 -4.55
N SER A 259 -11.09 -4.15 -4.07
CA SER A 259 -11.53 -4.75 -2.82
C SER A 259 -10.41 -5.46 -2.08
N ILE A 260 -10.56 -5.57 -0.77
CA ILE A 260 -9.80 -6.46 0.09
C ILE A 260 -10.79 -7.24 0.97
N THR A 261 -10.71 -8.57 0.92
CA THR A 261 -11.60 -9.47 1.64
C THR A 261 -10.79 -10.24 2.66
N TRP A 262 -11.19 -10.11 3.92
CA TRP A 262 -10.76 -11.02 4.98
C TRP A 262 -11.71 -12.21 5.03
N THR A 263 -11.16 -13.42 5.16
CA THR A 263 -11.92 -14.65 5.40
C THR A 263 -11.31 -15.42 6.57
N ALA A 264 -12.17 -15.86 7.49
CA ALA A 264 -11.79 -16.61 8.68
C ALA A 264 -10.94 -17.84 8.33
N GLY A 265 -9.71 -17.89 8.84
CA GLY A 265 -8.74 -18.96 8.58
C GLY A 265 -7.99 -18.88 7.25
N GLU A 266 -8.35 -17.96 6.35
CA GLU A 266 -7.65 -17.77 5.06
C GLU A 266 -6.88 -16.44 4.99
N GLY A 267 -7.20 -15.48 5.85
CA GLY A 267 -6.58 -14.15 5.84
C GLY A 267 -7.15 -13.25 4.76
N HIS A 268 -6.33 -12.32 4.25
CA HIS A 268 -6.75 -11.31 3.29
C HIS A 268 -6.41 -11.70 1.85
N LYS A 269 -7.32 -11.42 0.93
CA LYS A 269 -7.10 -11.44 -0.52
C LYS A 269 -7.58 -10.12 -1.10
N ALA A 270 -6.82 -9.54 -2.04
CA ALA A 270 -7.21 -8.32 -2.71
C ALA A 270 -7.60 -8.57 -4.17
N MET A 271 -8.48 -7.73 -4.69
CA MET A 271 -8.83 -7.70 -6.11
C MET A 271 -8.78 -6.26 -6.59
N ILE A 272 -8.15 -6.05 -7.75
CA ILE A 272 -8.15 -4.78 -8.46
C ILE A 272 -8.54 -5.05 -9.91
N THR A 273 -9.56 -4.37 -10.40
CA THR A 273 -10.07 -4.53 -11.77
C THR A 273 -10.18 -3.17 -12.42
N ARG A 274 -9.46 -2.97 -13.53
CA ARG A 274 -9.66 -1.79 -14.36
C ARG A 274 -10.98 -1.92 -15.12
N THR A 275 -11.88 -0.96 -14.94
CA THR A 275 -13.22 -0.95 -15.54
C THR A 275 -13.38 0.07 -16.66
N GLY A 276 -12.43 1.02 -16.81
CA GLY A 276 -12.46 1.98 -17.90
C GLY A 276 -11.25 2.92 -17.94
N ASP A 277 -11.22 3.80 -18.93
CA ASP A 277 -10.30 4.94 -18.98
C ASP A 277 -10.84 6.11 -18.13
N VAL A 278 -9.95 6.90 -17.54
CA VAL A 278 -10.34 8.19 -16.95
C VAL A 278 -10.90 9.06 -18.09
N PRO A 279 -11.97 9.84 -17.89
CA PRO A 279 -12.45 10.77 -18.90
C PRO A 279 -11.30 11.67 -19.36
N ALA A 280 -11.01 11.66 -20.66
CA ALA A 280 -9.98 12.49 -21.24
C ALA A 280 -10.28 13.96 -20.91
N ARG A 281 -9.27 14.68 -20.40
CA ARG A 281 -9.42 16.11 -20.13
C ARG A 281 -9.75 16.83 -21.44
N ASP A 282 -10.78 17.67 -21.40
CA ASP A 282 -11.09 18.53 -22.53
C ASP A 282 -10.16 19.76 -22.54
N TYR A 283 -9.28 19.84 -23.54
CA TYR A 283 -8.37 20.97 -23.73
C TYR A 283 -8.92 22.05 -24.67
N SER A 284 -10.17 21.95 -25.15
CA SER A 284 -10.73 22.88 -26.16
C SER A 284 -10.65 24.36 -25.78
N ALA A 285 -10.69 24.65 -24.47
CA ALA A 285 -10.64 26.01 -23.93
C ALA A 285 -9.25 26.41 -23.39
N VAL A 286 -8.24 25.54 -23.51
CA VAL A 286 -6.90 25.79 -22.97
C VAL A 286 -6.08 26.56 -24.00
N SER A 287 -5.79 27.83 -23.68
CA SER A 287 -4.89 28.68 -24.46
C SER A 287 -3.43 28.30 -24.15
N VAL A 288 -2.65 27.97 -25.17
CA VAL A 288 -1.23 27.60 -25.05
C VAL A 288 -0.39 28.48 -25.96
N GLY A 289 0.71 28.99 -25.43
CA GLY A 289 1.65 29.86 -26.14
C GLY A 289 3.12 29.48 -25.93
N LEU A 290 3.99 30.28 -26.54
CA LEU A 290 5.44 30.19 -26.41
C LEU A 290 5.95 31.27 -25.46
N ILE A 291 6.83 30.90 -24.55
CA ILE A 291 7.45 31.83 -23.59
C ILE A 291 8.96 31.63 -23.54
N GLY A 292 9.71 32.73 -23.47
CA GLY A 292 11.15 32.73 -23.25
C GLY A 292 11.95 33.49 -24.30
N ASP A 293 13.20 33.78 -23.97
CA ASP A 293 14.13 34.62 -24.73
C ASP A 293 14.67 33.98 -26.01
N GLY A 294 14.33 32.71 -26.28
CA GLY A 294 14.45 32.08 -27.59
C GLY A 294 13.45 32.61 -28.61
N VAL A 295 12.33 33.19 -28.16
CA VAL A 295 11.36 33.92 -29.00
C VAL A 295 11.75 35.42 -29.01
N PRO A 296 12.06 36.04 -30.16
CA PRO A 296 12.52 37.43 -30.20
C PRO A 296 11.57 38.41 -29.50
N GLY A 297 12.11 39.16 -28.53
CA GLY A 297 11.36 40.18 -27.79
C GLY A 297 10.47 39.64 -26.66
N ASN A 298 10.62 38.38 -26.27
CA ASN A 298 9.98 37.77 -25.13
C ASN A 298 11.01 37.58 -24.01
N ALA A 299 10.77 38.14 -22.82
CA ALA A 299 11.72 38.11 -21.71
C ALA A 299 11.24 37.19 -20.57
N TRP A 300 10.58 36.07 -20.94
CA TRP A 300 9.90 35.18 -19.99
C TRP A 300 8.72 35.84 -19.26
N ASP A 301 8.12 36.86 -19.87
CA ASP A 301 7.10 37.72 -19.26
C ASP A 301 5.71 37.63 -19.91
N LYS A 302 5.61 36.96 -21.07
CA LYS A 302 4.36 36.79 -21.83
C LYS A 302 4.35 35.50 -22.63
N ASP A 303 3.15 35.07 -23.02
CA ASP A 303 2.92 33.90 -23.88
C ASP A 303 2.62 34.37 -25.30
N ASP A 304 3.64 34.39 -26.16
CA ASP A 304 3.46 34.75 -27.55
C ASP A 304 2.76 33.62 -28.33
N TYR A 305 2.03 33.99 -29.38
CA TYR A 305 1.28 33.04 -30.22
C TYR A 305 0.23 32.19 -29.48
N ALA A 306 -0.23 32.65 -28.32
CA ALA A 306 -1.24 31.96 -27.53
C ALA A 306 -2.53 31.71 -28.34
N SER A 307 -2.99 30.47 -28.36
CA SER A 307 -4.21 30.06 -29.06
C SER A 307 -4.86 28.85 -28.41
N THR A 308 -6.13 28.63 -28.70
CA THR A 308 -6.82 27.37 -28.37
C THR A 308 -6.58 26.32 -29.47
N PRO A 309 -6.65 25.02 -29.14
CA PRO A 309 -6.32 23.97 -30.10
C PRO A 309 -7.43 23.74 -31.13
N ALA A 310 -7.05 23.18 -32.28
CA ALA A 310 -7.98 22.42 -33.09
C ALA A 310 -8.26 21.05 -32.43
N LYS A 311 -9.53 20.63 -32.38
CA LYS A 311 -9.97 19.36 -31.77
C LYS A 311 -10.39 18.35 -32.82
N ALA A 312 -9.89 17.12 -32.70
CA ALA A 312 -10.35 15.94 -33.44
C ALA A 312 -10.47 14.75 -32.48
N GLY A 313 -11.69 14.44 -32.03
CA GLY A 313 -11.88 13.49 -30.93
C GLY A 313 -11.23 14.01 -29.64
N ASP A 314 -10.39 13.19 -29.00
CA ASP A 314 -9.60 13.56 -27.82
C ASP A 314 -8.18 14.06 -28.16
N VAL A 315 -7.93 14.37 -29.44
CA VAL A 315 -6.67 14.95 -29.91
C VAL A 315 -6.82 16.46 -30.07
N TYR A 316 -5.92 17.20 -29.44
CA TYR A 316 -5.88 18.66 -29.40
C TYR A 316 -4.56 19.14 -30.00
N THR A 317 -4.64 19.97 -31.05
CA THR A 317 -3.49 20.44 -31.82
C THR A 317 -3.36 21.95 -31.78
N TRP A 318 -2.23 22.45 -31.28
CA TRP A 318 -1.81 23.85 -31.38
C TRP A 318 -0.77 23.99 -32.48
N THR A 319 -0.97 24.96 -33.37
CA THR A 319 -0.07 25.24 -34.48
C THR A 319 0.47 26.65 -34.36
N PHE A 320 1.78 26.77 -34.18
CA PHE A 320 2.49 28.05 -34.18
C PHE A 320 3.21 28.19 -35.52
N SER A 321 2.72 29.08 -36.37
CA SER A 321 3.24 29.25 -37.73
C SER A 321 4.24 30.39 -37.82
N ASN A 322 5.29 30.21 -38.62
CA ASN A 322 6.32 31.22 -38.89
C ASN A 322 6.96 31.81 -37.62
N VAL A 323 7.26 30.96 -36.64
CA VAL A 323 7.90 31.39 -35.39
C VAL A 323 9.38 31.60 -35.65
N ALA A 324 9.84 32.84 -35.53
CA ALA A 324 11.27 33.15 -35.51
C ALA A 324 11.84 32.73 -34.15
N LEU A 325 12.92 31.94 -34.15
CA LEU A 325 13.63 31.51 -32.96
C LEU A 325 15.11 31.85 -33.07
N VAL A 326 15.71 32.27 -31.95
CA VAL A 326 17.14 32.62 -31.86
C VAL A 326 17.91 31.62 -31.01
N ALA A 327 19.13 31.30 -31.43
CA ALA A 327 19.97 30.30 -30.79
C ALA A 327 20.57 30.78 -29.46
N THR A 328 20.49 32.07 -29.16
CA THR A 328 21.03 32.66 -27.92
C THR A 328 20.12 32.48 -26.70
N GLY A 329 18.85 32.13 -26.90
CA GLY A 329 17.86 32.04 -25.83
C GLY A 329 17.14 30.69 -25.79
N GLY A 330 16.41 30.44 -24.71
CA GLY A 330 15.58 29.25 -24.54
C GLY A 330 14.10 29.59 -24.55
N PHE A 331 13.24 28.62 -24.80
CA PHE A 331 11.80 28.78 -24.75
C PHE A 331 11.09 27.54 -24.21
N LYS A 332 9.83 27.72 -23.83
CA LYS A 332 8.89 26.67 -23.43
C LYS A 332 7.56 26.84 -24.13
N ILE A 333 6.80 25.76 -24.17
CA ILE A 333 5.37 25.77 -24.54
C ILE A 333 4.58 25.65 -23.24
N ARG A 334 3.69 26.61 -22.95
CA ARG A 334 2.90 26.55 -21.72
C ARG A 334 1.47 27.06 -21.86
N THR A 335 0.62 26.66 -20.91
CA THR A 335 -0.71 27.26 -20.74
C THR A 335 -0.55 28.75 -20.41
N GLU A 336 -1.27 29.59 -21.15
CA GLU A 336 -1.19 31.05 -21.02
C GLU A 336 -1.39 31.49 -19.57
N GLY A 337 -0.45 32.29 -19.06
CA GLY A 337 -0.54 32.91 -17.74
C GLY A 337 -0.24 32.00 -16.54
N THR A 338 0.06 30.70 -16.70
CA THR A 338 0.34 29.80 -15.57
C THR A 338 1.50 28.82 -15.82
N TRP A 339 2.15 28.38 -14.74
CA TRP A 339 3.18 27.32 -14.78
C TRP A 339 2.64 25.96 -14.32
N ASP A 340 1.42 25.93 -13.77
CA ASP A 340 0.82 24.80 -13.05
C ASP A 340 -0.11 23.93 -13.93
N ASP A 341 0.02 24.04 -15.25
CA ASP A 341 -0.74 23.25 -16.23
C ASP A 341 0.19 22.66 -17.31
N ILE A 342 0.04 23.04 -18.58
CA ILE A 342 1.01 22.66 -19.62
C ILE A 342 2.24 23.53 -19.38
N ASN A 343 3.41 22.91 -19.20
CA ASN A 343 4.70 23.58 -19.01
C ASN A 343 5.79 22.68 -19.57
N LEU A 344 6.03 22.78 -20.88
CA LEU A 344 6.90 21.89 -21.62
C LEU A 344 8.23 22.58 -21.92
N GLY A 345 9.28 22.00 -21.37
CA GLY A 345 10.67 22.29 -21.70
C GLY A 345 11.23 21.30 -22.71
N TYR A 346 12.55 21.11 -22.72
CA TYR A 346 13.18 20.10 -23.57
C TYR A 346 12.91 18.69 -23.04
N ASP A 347 12.33 17.84 -23.88
CA ASP A 347 12.23 16.39 -23.67
C ASP A 347 12.43 15.70 -25.03
N GLY A 348 13.53 14.96 -25.16
CA GLY A 348 13.90 14.26 -26.38
C GLY A 348 12.92 13.16 -26.79
N ASN A 349 12.03 12.71 -25.89
CA ASN A 349 11.04 11.68 -26.20
C ASN A 349 9.79 12.24 -26.89
N ILE A 350 9.49 13.53 -26.72
CA ILE A 350 8.30 14.16 -27.30
C ILE A 350 8.62 15.05 -28.50
N ILE A 351 9.89 15.45 -28.66
CA ILE A 351 10.34 16.30 -29.77
C ILE A 351 10.54 15.45 -31.03
N GLY A 352 9.88 15.85 -32.12
CA GLY A 352 9.92 15.17 -33.41
C GLY A 352 9.81 16.13 -34.60
N GLY A 353 9.42 15.58 -35.75
CA GLY A 353 9.33 16.32 -37.02
C GLY A 353 10.66 16.43 -37.78
N PRO A 354 10.63 16.95 -39.02
CA PRO A 354 11.80 17.01 -39.90
C PRO A 354 13.00 17.78 -39.34
N ALA A 355 12.74 18.76 -38.47
CA ALA A 355 13.76 19.59 -37.84
C ALA A 355 13.98 19.27 -36.35
N ALA A 356 13.60 18.08 -35.87
CA ALA A 356 13.85 17.68 -34.47
C ALA A 356 15.33 17.83 -34.06
N GLY A 357 16.24 17.52 -34.99
CA GLY A 357 17.69 17.62 -34.80
C GLY A 357 18.20 19.06 -34.60
N ASP A 358 17.38 20.08 -34.89
CA ASP A 358 17.72 21.49 -34.69
C ASP A 358 17.46 21.95 -33.25
N ILE A 359 16.76 21.15 -32.43
CA ILE A 359 16.41 21.50 -31.05
C ILE A 359 17.36 20.81 -30.07
N GLN A 360 17.79 21.54 -29.05
CA GLN A 360 18.66 21.05 -27.97
C GLN A 360 18.15 21.46 -26.60
N ASP A 361 18.65 20.76 -25.58
CA ASP A 361 18.43 21.10 -24.18
C ASP A 361 19.29 22.31 -23.78
N ALA A 362 18.66 23.30 -23.14
CA ALA A 362 19.30 24.43 -22.50
C ALA A 362 18.80 24.57 -21.06
N GLY A 363 19.30 23.71 -20.16
CA GLY A 363 18.93 23.74 -18.74
C GLY A 363 17.46 23.40 -18.49
N GLY A 364 16.91 22.48 -19.27
CA GLY A 364 15.50 22.09 -19.26
C GLY A 364 14.62 22.92 -20.18
N ASN A 365 15.12 23.97 -20.82
CA ASN A 365 14.39 24.73 -21.85
C ASN A 365 14.69 24.16 -23.25
N MET A 366 13.75 24.33 -24.19
CA MET A 366 14.04 24.09 -25.60
C MET A 366 14.87 25.25 -26.15
N GLN A 367 15.87 24.96 -26.98
CA GLN A 367 16.66 25.97 -27.69
C GLN A 367 16.96 25.49 -29.11
N VAL A 368 16.88 26.39 -30.09
CA VAL A 368 17.34 26.10 -31.45
C VAL A 368 18.86 26.19 -31.52
N LYS A 369 19.50 25.27 -32.25
CA LYS A 369 20.96 25.27 -32.46
C LYS A 369 21.46 26.44 -33.30
N ALA A 370 20.59 26.94 -34.18
CA ALA A 370 20.86 28.07 -35.04
C ALA A 370 19.55 28.85 -35.25
N ASP A 371 19.69 30.16 -35.41
CA ASP A 371 18.58 31.06 -35.72
C ASP A 371 17.79 30.54 -36.93
N GLY A 372 16.47 30.65 -36.89
CA GLY A 372 15.63 30.19 -37.97
C GLY A 372 14.15 30.43 -37.73
N THR A 373 13.36 30.19 -38.78
CA THR A 373 11.90 30.26 -38.72
C THR A 373 11.32 28.86 -38.79
N TYR A 374 10.41 28.54 -37.89
CA TYR A 374 9.83 27.21 -37.75
C TYR A 374 8.31 27.27 -37.76
N ASP A 375 7.69 26.24 -38.34
CA ASP A 375 6.34 25.84 -37.95
C ASP A 375 6.47 24.81 -36.83
N ILE A 376 5.78 25.05 -35.72
CA ILE A 376 5.79 24.22 -34.52
C ILE A 376 4.37 23.68 -34.33
N VAL A 377 4.23 22.37 -34.20
CA VAL A 377 2.94 21.72 -33.93
C VAL A 377 3.04 20.97 -32.62
N PHE A 378 2.26 21.40 -31.63
CA PHE A 378 2.11 20.74 -30.34
C PHE A 378 0.79 19.97 -30.32
N VAL A 379 0.87 18.68 -29.98
CA VAL A 379 -0.30 17.78 -29.93
C VAL A 379 -0.40 17.16 -28.54
N VAL A 380 -1.61 17.19 -27.98
CA VAL A 380 -2.01 16.39 -26.82
C VAL A 380 -3.04 15.37 -27.30
N ASP A 381 -2.75 14.08 -27.14
CA ASP A 381 -3.76 13.02 -27.19
C ASP A 381 -4.21 12.76 -25.75
N ALA A 382 -5.35 13.33 -25.38
CA ALA A 382 -5.85 13.29 -24.02
C ALA A 382 -6.37 11.90 -23.62
N ALA A 383 -6.77 11.06 -24.57
CA ALA A 383 -7.20 9.68 -24.32
C ALA A 383 -6.01 8.72 -24.19
N ALA A 384 -4.96 8.93 -24.99
CA ALA A 384 -3.73 8.15 -24.90
C ALA A 384 -2.78 8.65 -23.80
N GLU A 385 -3.06 9.80 -23.18
CA GLU A 385 -2.19 10.48 -22.21
C GLU A 385 -0.80 10.79 -22.77
N THR A 386 -0.71 11.11 -24.06
CA THR A 386 0.57 11.41 -24.74
C THR A 386 0.66 12.85 -25.23
N LYS A 387 1.90 13.34 -25.34
CA LYS A 387 2.23 14.66 -25.87
C LYS A 387 3.32 14.53 -26.93
N SER A 388 3.26 15.37 -27.95
CA SER A 388 4.33 15.48 -28.94
C SER A 388 4.48 16.92 -29.43
N VAL A 389 5.71 17.30 -29.75
CA VAL A 389 6.03 18.61 -30.35
C VAL A 389 6.84 18.34 -31.61
N SER A 390 6.34 18.79 -32.76
CA SER A 390 7.06 18.66 -34.03
C SER A 390 7.54 19.99 -34.55
N PHE A 391 8.76 20.01 -35.09
CA PHE A 391 9.39 21.19 -35.67
C PHE A 391 9.62 20.97 -37.17
N THR A 392 9.18 21.94 -37.98
CA THR A 392 9.49 22.02 -39.40
C THR A 392 10.15 23.36 -39.68
N LYS A 393 11.38 23.33 -40.20
CA LYS A 393 12.10 24.55 -40.58
C LYS A 393 11.58 25.07 -41.92
N LYS A 394 11.45 26.38 -42.05
CA LYS A 394 11.10 27.06 -43.32
C LYS A 394 12.28 27.41 -44.19
#